data_AF-A0A1W9VRR0-F1
#
_entry.id   AF-A0A1W9VRR0-F1
#
_cell.length_a   1.000
_cell.length_b   1.000
_cell.length_c   1.000
_cell.angle_alpha   90.00
_cell.angle_beta   90.00
_cell.angle_gamma   90.00
#
_symmetry.space_group_name_H-M   'P 1'
#
loop_
_entity.id
_entity.type
_entity.pdbx_description
1 polymer ?
#
loop_
_entity_poly.entity_id
_entity_poly.type
_entity_poly.pdbx_seq_one_letter_code
_entity_poly.pdbx_strand_id
1 'polypeptide(L)'
;MAYKTFGNTWWGKAWLEAVQGPDSGNTLMKGKRYARDGFVLSIEFQEGYVVAQVQGSKSVPYEVTLKKNKFSKGQKTKIRRLIRENHYYISQLASHKLPQQLIEDLKQKRVEILPNSFDDITTSCSCSDPGIPCRHTIALLFILANEIDQNPFILFDLNSFDLMTEVKHELHVDEAENLFMEHDIVKLDSTLQRTPNDSSIENSDLFGDLSEINLSDITPMGKDIVSVLTDDPLFCTESNYKRDMEKMYAYSTRQIAIFIRVTKEKKIKYLEYAVEKVSLDLNNRLIKVVLNKKSEFIDSESPEQLILNSNAQVLEYFQQVDFDALIEHDNKTILFWYTISFAIHLTKCGAYLPQLLKDTESSYFMRWIPAMFRYEVSATFNKIATYYSEDLVEVTHDGTIYKTSPKEGFLFLTSQIIKSFISKYHREKLLVRNVDNLFFNR
;
A
#
# COMPACT_ATOMS: atom_id res chain seq x y z
N MET A 1 4.82 -21.39 9.73
CA MET A 1 5.00 -19.96 10.06
C MET A 1 6.34 -19.55 9.47
N ALA A 2 6.34 -18.69 8.46
CA ALA A 2 7.58 -18.12 7.97
C ALA A 2 8.08 -17.13 9.03
N TYR A 3 9.34 -17.28 9.45
CA TYR A 3 9.92 -16.51 10.53
C TYR A 3 10.46 -15.19 9.97
N LYS A 4 10.20 -14.06 10.66
CA LYS A 4 10.84 -12.78 10.36
C LYS A 4 12.37 -12.96 10.30
N THR A 5 12.94 -12.68 9.14
CA THR A 5 14.38 -12.64 8.87
C THR A 5 14.88 -11.19 9.01
N PHE A 6 16.08 -11.03 9.53
CA PHE A 6 16.73 -9.73 9.73
C PHE A 6 17.99 -9.68 8.87
N GLY A 7 18.36 -8.50 8.36
CA GLY A 7 19.47 -8.37 7.43
C GLY A 7 19.11 -8.97 6.07
N ASN A 8 18.03 -8.46 5.48
CA ASN A 8 17.54 -8.91 4.18
C ASN A 8 18.30 -8.22 3.02
N THR A 9 18.92 -7.07 3.30
CA THR A 9 19.77 -6.31 2.39
C THR A 9 21.25 -6.56 2.67
N TRP A 10 22.16 -6.18 1.75
CA TRP A 10 23.60 -6.34 2.01
C TRP A 10 24.06 -5.47 3.20
N TRP A 11 23.48 -4.27 3.37
CA TRP A 11 23.84 -3.35 4.44
C TRP A 11 23.27 -3.78 5.80
N GLY A 12 22.06 -4.35 5.84
CA GLY A 12 21.51 -4.97 7.05
C GLY A 12 22.29 -6.21 7.49
N LYS A 13 22.78 -7.02 6.54
CA LYS A 13 23.70 -8.13 6.84
C LYS A 13 25.02 -7.62 7.40
N ALA A 14 25.64 -6.63 6.75
CA ALA A 14 26.90 -6.06 7.21
C ALA A 14 26.78 -5.42 8.60
N TRP A 15 25.65 -4.75 8.89
CA TRP A 15 25.35 -4.27 10.25
C TRP A 15 25.32 -5.42 11.25
N LEU A 16 24.54 -6.46 10.97
CA LEU A 16 24.42 -7.63 11.85
C LEU A 16 25.75 -8.36 12.06
N GLU A 17 26.57 -8.50 11.02
CA GLU A 17 27.90 -9.09 11.10
C GLU A 17 28.82 -8.29 12.01
N ALA A 18 28.76 -6.95 11.96
CA ALA A 18 29.58 -6.09 12.78
C ALA A 18 29.17 -6.09 14.27
N VAL A 19 27.86 -6.09 14.55
CA VAL A 19 27.34 -5.86 15.92
C VAL A 19 27.05 -7.14 16.70
N GLN A 20 27.16 -8.33 16.11
CA GLN A 20 26.89 -9.59 16.82
C GLN A 20 27.99 -10.00 17.80
N GLY A 21 29.20 -9.41 17.70
CA GLY A 21 30.30 -9.62 18.64
C GLY A 21 30.80 -11.08 18.74
N PRO A 22 31.77 -11.36 19.63
CA PRO A 22 32.40 -12.68 19.75
C PRO A 22 31.65 -13.72 20.62
N ASP A 23 30.55 -13.36 21.33
CA ASP A 23 29.95 -14.24 22.36
C ASP A 23 28.61 -14.94 22.00
N SER A 24 28.63 -16.19 22.45
CA SER A 24 27.82 -17.41 22.39
C SER A 24 26.29 -17.39 22.25
N GLY A 25 25.85 -17.97 21.13
CA GLY A 25 24.74 -18.92 21.00
C GLY A 25 23.43 -18.59 21.72
N ASN A 26 23.34 -18.91 23.02
CA ASN A 26 22.09 -18.85 23.76
C ASN A 26 21.58 -17.42 23.99
N THR A 27 22.46 -16.47 24.32
CA THR A 27 22.05 -15.07 24.53
C THR A 27 21.62 -14.44 23.21
N LEU A 28 22.36 -14.73 22.13
CA LEU A 28 22.01 -14.33 20.77
C LEU A 28 20.65 -14.89 20.33
N MET A 29 20.40 -16.19 20.54
CA MET A 29 19.12 -16.82 20.23
C MET A 29 17.97 -16.19 21.01
N LYS A 30 18.17 -15.91 22.31
CA LYS A 30 17.15 -15.24 23.14
C LYS A 30 16.87 -13.81 22.67
N GLY A 31 17.90 -13.02 22.41
CA GLY A 31 17.71 -11.65 21.91
C GLY A 31 17.03 -11.60 20.54
N LYS A 32 17.44 -12.49 19.62
CA LYS A 32 16.78 -12.65 18.31
C LYS A 32 15.32 -13.06 18.46
N ARG A 33 15.01 -13.94 19.41
CA ARG A 33 13.62 -14.29 19.74
C ARG A 33 12.86 -13.10 20.29
N TYR A 34 13.47 -12.30 21.16
CA TYR A 34 12.82 -11.11 21.71
C TYR A 34 12.41 -10.11 20.62
N ALA A 35 13.31 -9.87 19.66
CA ALA A 35 13.01 -9.04 18.50
C ALA A 35 11.85 -9.61 17.66
N ARG A 36 11.79 -10.93 17.48
CA ARG A 36 10.72 -11.60 16.71
C ARG A 36 9.37 -11.58 17.40
N ASP A 37 9.35 -11.77 18.70
CA ASP A 37 8.13 -11.90 19.50
C ASP A 37 7.50 -10.52 19.82
N GLY A 38 8.03 -9.42 19.25
CA GLY A 38 7.47 -8.07 19.40
C GLY A 38 7.75 -7.43 20.76
N PHE A 39 8.79 -7.88 21.49
CA PHE A 39 9.10 -7.33 22.80
C PHE A 39 9.84 -5.98 22.74
N VAL A 40 10.31 -5.54 21.58
CA VAL A 40 10.79 -4.17 21.37
C VAL A 40 9.55 -3.32 21.06
N LEU A 41 9.11 -2.53 22.02
CA LEU A 41 7.83 -1.81 22.00
C LEU A 41 7.91 -0.49 21.22
N SER A 42 9.05 0.19 21.31
CA SER A 42 9.30 1.44 20.60
C SER A 42 10.80 1.63 20.35
N ILE A 43 11.11 2.39 19.30
CA ILE A 43 12.45 2.87 18.98
C ILE A 43 12.33 4.34 18.60
N GLU A 44 13.18 5.17 19.21
CA GLU A 44 13.30 6.59 18.92
C GLU A 44 14.71 6.86 18.42
N PHE A 45 14.78 7.44 17.22
CA PHE A 45 16.03 7.90 16.61
C PHE A 45 16.27 9.36 16.98
N GLN A 46 17.43 9.66 17.53
CA GLN A 46 17.89 10.99 17.87
C GLN A 46 19.32 11.19 17.33
N GLU A 47 19.82 12.41 17.24
CA GLU A 47 21.09 12.69 16.54
C GLU A 47 22.30 11.93 17.12
N GLY A 48 22.68 10.83 16.47
CA GLY A 48 23.79 9.96 16.88
C GLY A 48 23.48 9.00 18.02
N TYR A 49 22.21 8.82 18.41
CA TYR A 49 21.81 7.88 19.45
C TYR A 49 20.40 7.34 19.25
N VAL A 50 20.18 6.12 19.72
CA VAL A 50 18.91 5.41 19.64
C VAL A 50 18.47 5.04 21.05
N VAL A 51 17.20 5.26 21.35
CA VAL A 51 16.56 4.84 22.60
C VAL A 51 15.43 3.87 22.26
N ALA A 52 15.34 2.76 22.98
CA ALA A 52 14.30 1.78 22.78
C ALA A 52 13.71 1.29 24.10
N GLN A 53 12.41 1.00 24.09
CA GLN A 53 11.72 0.35 25.21
C GLN A 53 11.56 -1.13 24.91
N VAL A 54 12.17 -1.99 25.72
CA VAL A 54 12.16 -3.44 25.52
C VAL A 54 11.48 -4.13 26.70
N GLN A 55 10.35 -4.75 26.43
CA GLN A 55 9.61 -5.55 27.40
C GLN A 55 10.47 -6.74 27.85
N GLY A 56 10.59 -6.88 29.17
CA GLY A 56 11.27 -8.00 29.80
C GLY A 56 10.39 -8.71 30.82
N SER A 57 11.00 -9.23 31.88
CA SER A 57 10.27 -9.94 32.95
C SER A 57 9.56 -9.01 33.94
N LYS A 58 9.91 -7.72 33.96
CA LYS A 58 9.28 -6.71 34.82
C LYS A 58 8.06 -6.09 34.12
N SER A 59 7.15 -5.51 34.90
CA SER A 59 5.99 -4.77 34.38
C SER A 59 6.40 -3.51 33.63
N VAL A 60 7.46 -2.83 34.05
CA VAL A 60 8.03 -1.67 33.36
C VAL A 60 9.06 -2.16 32.33
N PRO A 61 8.94 -1.75 31.04
CA PRO A 61 9.93 -2.05 30.01
C PRO A 61 11.34 -1.54 30.38
N TYR A 62 12.36 -2.23 29.88
CA TYR A 62 13.75 -1.79 30.02
C TYR A 62 14.09 -0.77 28.95
N GLU A 63 14.74 0.31 29.37
CA GLU A 63 15.34 1.26 28.45
C GLU A 63 16.67 0.70 27.95
N VAL A 64 16.83 0.68 26.63
CA VAL A 64 18.04 0.26 25.95
C VAL A 64 18.51 1.42 25.09
N THR A 65 19.77 1.80 25.22
CA THR A 65 20.37 2.86 24.41
C THR A 65 21.52 2.33 23.57
N LEU A 66 21.67 2.88 22.37
CA LEU A 66 22.79 2.65 21.48
C LEU A 66 23.33 3.98 20.98
N LYS A 67 24.65 4.14 20.96
CA LYS A 67 25.34 5.33 20.48
C LYS A 67 26.53 4.95 19.62
N LYS A 68 26.77 5.72 18.56
CA LYS A 68 27.98 5.62 17.72
C LYS A 68 28.71 6.97 17.69
N ASN A 69 30.00 6.94 17.37
CA ASN A 69 30.82 8.14 17.25
C ASN A 69 30.34 9.04 16.10
N LYS A 70 30.29 10.35 16.34
CA LYS A 70 29.89 11.35 15.32
C LYS A 70 30.96 11.48 14.24
N PHE A 71 30.54 11.76 12.99
CA PHE A 71 31.50 12.14 11.95
C PHE A 71 32.13 13.50 12.25
N SER A 72 33.45 13.57 12.12
CA SER A 72 34.19 14.83 12.11
C SER A 72 33.80 15.69 10.89
N LYS A 73 34.02 17.01 10.97
CA LYS A 73 33.78 17.94 9.84
C LYS A 73 34.47 17.46 8.55
N GLY A 74 35.72 17.00 8.65
CA GLY A 74 36.47 16.51 7.49
C GLY A 74 35.89 15.22 6.88
N GLN A 75 35.33 14.32 7.70
CA GLN A 75 34.62 13.13 7.19
C GLN A 75 33.33 13.53 6.47
N LYS A 76 32.53 14.43 7.04
CA LYS A 76 31.31 14.98 6.39
C LYS A 76 31.63 15.60 5.02
N THR A 77 32.68 16.42 4.93
CA THR A 77 33.13 17.00 3.65
C THR A 77 33.53 15.95 2.63
N LYS A 78 34.21 14.86 3.04
CA LYS A 78 34.58 13.77 2.15
C LYS A 78 33.36 13.02 1.60
N ILE A 79 32.34 12.78 2.45
CA ILE A 79 31.08 12.13 2.06
C ILE A 79 30.37 12.98 1.00
N ARG A 80 30.12 14.26 1.29
CA ARG A 80 29.46 15.19 0.35
C ARG A 80 30.15 15.22 -1.01
N ARG A 81 31.46 15.43 -1.01
CA ARG A 81 32.24 15.51 -2.24
C ARG A 81 32.11 14.24 -3.08
N LEU A 82 32.21 13.07 -2.47
CA LEU A 82 32.15 11.80 -3.18
C LEU A 82 30.77 11.56 -3.82
N ILE A 83 29.70 11.89 -3.11
CA ILE A 83 28.34 11.72 -3.64
C ILE A 83 28.08 12.71 -4.77
N ARG A 84 28.47 13.98 -4.59
CA ARG A 84 28.30 15.02 -5.61
C ARG A 84 29.05 14.71 -6.90
N GLU A 85 30.25 14.16 -6.80
CA GLU A 85 31.09 13.84 -7.97
C GLU A 85 30.59 12.61 -8.74
N ASN A 86 29.57 11.89 -8.24
CA ASN A 86 29.11 10.65 -8.85
C ASN A 86 27.57 10.52 -8.91
N HIS A 87 27.01 10.85 -10.08
CA HIS A 87 25.56 10.74 -10.35
C HIS A 87 24.99 9.32 -10.12
N TYR A 88 25.80 8.27 -10.27
CA TYR A 88 25.35 6.92 -9.95
C TYR A 88 25.02 6.76 -8.45
N TYR A 89 25.81 7.37 -7.55
CA TYR A 89 25.52 7.34 -6.12
C TYR A 89 24.24 8.11 -5.80
N ILE A 90 24.07 9.30 -6.35
CA ILE A 90 22.85 10.11 -6.17
C ILE A 90 21.61 9.32 -6.60
N SER A 91 21.63 8.69 -7.78
CA SER A 91 20.50 7.92 -8.31
C SER A 91 20.12 6.73 -7.41
N GLN A 92 21.11 6.00 -6.89
CA GLN A 92 20.86 4.88 -5.98
C GLN A 92 20.32 5.34 -4.62
N LEU A 93 20.90 6.41 -4.05
CA LEU A 93 20.44 6.99 -2.78
C LEU A 93 19.01 7.55 -2.90
N ALA A 94 18.64 8.17 -4.02
CA ALA A 94 17.26 8.59 -4.29
C ALA A 94 16.28 7.41 -4.31
N SER A 95 16.74 6.25 -4.75
CA SER A 95 15.97 5.00 -4.70
C SER A 95 16.05 4.28 -3.33
N HIS A 96 16.51 4.97 -2.27
CA HIS A 96 16.72 4.41 -0.92
C HIS A 96 17.66 3.18 -0.89
N LYS A 97 18.58 3.07 -1.85
CA LYS A 97 19.58 2.00 -1.92
C LYS A 97 20.94 2.52 -1.48
N LEU A 98 21.67 1.71 -0.72
CA LEU A 98 23.07 1.98 -0.39
C LEU A 98 24.00 1.23 -1.35
N PRO A 99 24.75 1.92 -2.23
CA PRO A 99 25.70 1.25 -3.11
C PRO A 99 26.88 0.70 -2.31
N GLN A 100 27.24 -0.57 -2.54
CA GLN A 100 28.41 -1.16 -1.88
C GLN A 100 29.72 -0.42 -2.25
N GLN A 101 29.84 0.00 -3.51
CA GLN A 101 30.98 0.78 -3.99
C GLN A 101 31.14 2.12 -3.26
N LEU A 102 30.04 2.78 -2.86
CA LEU A 102 30.10 4.02 -2.07
C LEU A 102 30.78 3.77 -0.72
N ILE A 103 30.46 2.64 -0.06
CA ILE A 103 31.10 2.27 1.21
C ILE A 103 32.58 1.97 1.04
N GLU A 104 32.94 1.24 -0.03
CA GLU A 104 34.33 0.91 -0.33
C GLU A 104 35.17 2.18 -0.59
N ASP A 105 34.67 3.11 -1.38
CA ASP A 105 35.31 4.41 -1.66
C ASP A 105 35.47 5.27 -0.40
N LEU A 106 34.46 5.27 0.48
CA LEU A 106 34.52 6.00 1.75
C LEU A 106 35.52 5.36 2.72
N LYS A 107 35.59 4.03 2.76
CA LYS A 107 36.57 3.29 3.55
C LYS A 107 38.01 3.64 3.12
N GLN A 108 38.28 3.71 1.82
CA GLN A 108 39.59 4.17 1.31
C GLN A 108 39.93 5.60 1.76
N LYS A 109 38.92 6.44 1.97
CA LYS A 109 39.08 7.82 2.49
C LYS A 109 39.05 7.91 4.02
N ARG A 110 39.09 6.77 4.74
CA ARG A 110 39.02 6.65 6.21
C ARG A 110 37.71 7.19 6.79
N VAL A 111 36.60 6.90 6.11
CA VAL A 111 35.24 7.22 6.56
C VAL A 111 34.48 5.90 6.71
N GLU A 112 34.11 5.55 7.94
CA GLU A 112 33.48 4.26 8.26
C GLU A 112 32.01 4.45 8.66
N ILE A 113 31.12 4.07 7.76
CA ILE A 113 29.66 4.20 7.95
C ILE A 113 29.10 3.02 8.74
N LEU A 114 29.54 1.80 8.45
CA LEU A 114 29.21 0.63 9.25
C LEU A 114 30.19 0.53 10.44
N PRO A 115 29.75 0.04 11.61
CA PRO A 115 30.68 -0.44 12.64
C PRO A 115 31.58 -1.55 12.05
N ASN A 116 32.82 -1.68 12.50
CA ASN A 116 33.67 -2.83 12.16
C ASN A 116 33.52 -3.96 13.19
N SER A 117 33.24 -3.60 14.44
CA SER A 117 32.97 -4.52 15.53
C SER A 117 31.94 -3.94 16.49
N PHE A 118 31.50 -4.77 17.45
CA PHE A 118 30.64 -4.34 18.54
C PHE A 118 31.27 -3.23 19.39
N ASP A 119 32.61 -3.13 19.46
CA ASP A 119 33.30 -2.11 20.26
C ASP A 119 33.20 -0.70 19.66
N ASP A 120 32.82 -0.58 18.39
CA ASP A 120 32.59 0.71 17.73
C ASP A 120 31.25 1.35 18.13
N ILE A 121 30.41 0.61 18.87
CA ILE A 121 29.14 1.10 19.41
C ILE A 121 29.14 1.03 20.93
N THR A 122 28.54 2.04 21.56
CA THR A 122 28.30 2.05 23.00
C THR A 122 26.84 1.72 23.26
N THR A 123 26.59 0.69 24.07
CA THR A 123 25.23 0.30 24.45
C THR A 123 25.03 0.33 25.95
N SER A 124 23.85 0.71 26.42
CA SER A 124 23.45 0.61 27.82
C SER A 124 22.05 0.01 27.93
N CYS A 125 21.77 -0.73 28.99
CA CYS A 125 20.45 -1.27 29.28
C CYS A 125 20.15 -1.16 30.78
N SER A 126 18.94 -0.75 31.13
CA SER A 126 18.51 -0.64 32.54
C SER A 126 18.21 -1.99 33.23
N CYS A 127 18.51 -3.11 32.57
CA CYS A 127 18.31 -4.44 33.14
C CYS A 127 19.43 -4.84 34.10
N SER A 128 19.14 -5.77 35.02
CA SER A 128 20.11 -6.27 36.00
C SER A 128 21.02 -7.38 35.45
N ASP A 129 20.98 -7.63 34.14
CA ASP A 129 21.80 -8.66 33.49
C ASP A 129 23.21 -8.08 33.27
N PRO A 130 24.28 -8.69 33.83
CA PRO A 130 25.64 -8.21 33.67
C PRO A 130 26.23 -8.51 32.27
N GLY A 131 25.54 -9.30 31.43
CA GLY A 131 26.00 -9.60 30.07
C GLY A 131 26.05 -8.36 29.19
N ILE A 132 27.16 -8.19 28.46
CA ILE A 132 27.37 -7.10 27.49
C ILE A 132 27.72 -7.74 26.14
N PRO A 133 26.83 -7.74 25.13
CA PRO A 133 25.45 -7.25 25.17
C PRO A 133 24.49 -8.21 25.92
N CYS A 134 23.51 -7.66 26.62
CA CYS A 134 22.41 -8.44 27.19
C CYS A 134 21.38 -8.79 26.09
N ARG A 135 20.43 -9.69 26.39
CA ARG A 135 19.38 -10.08 25.42
C ARG A 135 18.52 -8.91 24.91
N HIS A 136 18.30 -7.86 25.70
CA HIS A 136 17.53 -6.68 25.30
C HIS A 136 18.32 -5.81 24.31
N THR A 137 19.62 -5.63 24.55
CA THR A 137 20.53 -4.98 23.59
C THR A 137 20.58 -5.75 22.28
N ILE A 138 20.70 -7.08 22.33
CA ILE A 138 20.66 -7.91 21.12
C ILE A 138 19.32 -7.74 20.39
N ALA A 139 18.20 -7.73 21.11
CA ALA A 139 16.89 -7.50 20.50
C ALA A 139 16.83 -6.15 19.76
N LEU A 140 17.35 -5.07 20.37
CA LEU A 140 17.49 -3.77 19.72
C LEU A 140 18.36 -3.85 18.45
N LEU A 141 19.52 -4.51 18.49
CA LEU A 141 20.41 -4.64 17.33
C LEU A 141 19.74 -5.34 16.14
N PHE A 142 18.91 -6.36 16.41
CA PHE A 142 18.14 -7.04 15.37
C PHE A 142 17.01 -6.19 14.81
N ILE A 143 16.28 -5.43 15.65
CA ILE A 143 15.27 -4.50 15.12
C ILE A 143 15.93 -3.36 14.35
N LEU A 144 17.07 -2.83 14.81
CA LEU A 144 17.84 -1.86 14.05
C LEU A 144 18.26 -2.39 12.69
N ALA A 145 18.61 -3.68 12.56
CA ALA A 145 18.86 -4.27 11.26
C ALA A 145 17.62 -4.23 10.34
N ASN A 146 16.41 -4.39 10.90
CA ASN A 146 15.15 -4.27 10.15
C ASN A 146 14.87 -2.82 9.72
N GLU A 147 15.16 -1.85 10.57
CA GLU A 147 15.02 -0.43 10.23
C GLU A 147 16.06 -0.01 9.19
N ILE A 148 17.32 -0.45 9.37
CA ILE A 148 18.42 -0.23 8.43
C ILE A 148 18.15 -0.89 7.09
N ASP A 149 17.58 -2.09 7.06
CA ASP A 149 17.14 -2.75 5.82
C ASP A 149 16.19 -1.83 5.04
N GLN A 150 15.19 -1.24 5.71
CA GLN A 150 14.18 -0.35 5.10
C GLN A 150 14.74 1.02 4.71
N ASN A 151 15.60 1.57 5.55
CA ASN A 151 16.24 2.86 5.33
C ASN A 151 17.73 2.79 5.72
N PRO A 152 18.65 2.60 4.75
CA PRO A 152 20.08 2.54 5.03
C PRO A 152 20.66 3.85 5.57
N PHE A 153 19.95 4.98 5.46
CA PHE A 153 20.45 6.29 5.89
C PHE A 153 20.50 6.45 7.40
N ILE A 154 19.79 5.60 8.13
CA ILE A 154 19.93 5.42 9.58
C ILE A 154 21.40 5.21 9.97
N LEU A 155 22.20 4.52 9.13
CA LEU A 155 23.64 4.34 9.39
C LEU A 155 24.40 5.66 9.47
N PHE A 156 23.98 6.68 8.71
CA PHE A 156 24.56 8.02 8.72
C PHE A 156 23.99 8.86 9.87
N ASP A 157 22.71 8.68 10.20
CA ASP A 157 22.06 9.34 11.35
C ASP A 157 22.71 8.92 12.68
N LEU A 158 23.09 7.64 12.81
CA LEU A 158 23.90 7.13 13.92
C LEU A 158 25.26 7.84 14.04
N ASN A 159 25.78 8.39 12.94
CA ASN A 159 26.99 9.21 12.92
C ASN A 159 26.69 10.74 12.98
N SER A 160 25.46 11.13 13.32
CA SER A 160 24.95 12.51 13.32
C SER A 160 25.15 13.21 11.98
N PHE A 161 24.76 12.55 10.90
CA PHE A 161 24.83 13.08 9.53
C PHE A 161 23.57 12.70 8.75
N ASP A 162 22.65 13.65 8.60
CA ASP A 162 21.47 13.49 7.74
C ASP A 162 21.92 13.52 6.28
N LEU A 163 22.07 12.33 5.71
CA LEU A 163 22.56 12.16 4.35
C LEU A 163 21.63 12.81 3.32
N MET A 164 20.32 12.66 3.50
CA MET A 164 19.35 13.02 2.47
C MET A 164 19.22 14.53 2.34
N THR A 165 19.21 15.24 3.47
CA THR A 165 19.26 16.70 3.46
C THR A 165 20.54 17.20 2.77
N GLU A 166 21.67 16.56 3.03
CA GLU A 166 22.96 16.94 2.43
C GLU A 166 23.03 16.66 0.93
N VAL A 167 22.43 15.56 0.44
CA VAL A 167 22.34 15.27 -0.99
C VAL A 167 21.38 16.21 -1.68
N LYS A 168 20.21 16.50 -1.09
CA LYS A 168 19.24 17.48 -1.63
C LYS A 168 19.86 18.87 -1.80
N HIS A 169 20.70 19.32 -0.88
CA HIS A 169 21.40 20.61 -0.97
C HIS A 169 22.42 20.71 -2.11
N GLU A 170 22.99 19.59 -2.54
CA GLU A 170 24.00 19.57 -3.62
C GLU A 170 23.37 19.41 -5.02
N LEU A 171 22.07 19.10 -5.10
CA LEU A 171 21.31 19.05 -6.36
C LEU A 171 20.61 20.38 -6.65
N HIS A 172 20.34 20.64 -7.94
CA HIS A 172 19.43 21.71 -8.32
C HIS A 172 18.02 21.42 -7.78
N VAL A 173 17.26 22.46 -7.41
CA VAL A 173 15.92 22.33 -6.81
C VAL A 173 15.01 21.43 -7.66
N ASP A 174 14.95 21.68 -8.97
CA ASP A 174 14.12 20.89 -9.90
C ASP A 174 14.57 19.41 -10.00
N GLU A 175 15.88 19.15 -9.91
CA GLU A 175 16.41 17.78 -9.94
C GLU A 175 16.13 17.05 -8.61
N ALA A 176 16.27 17.75 -7.49
CA ALA A 176 16.00 17.22 -6.16
C ALA A 176 14.52 16.89 -5.96
N GLU A 177 13.63 17.79 -6.40
CA GLU A 177 12.19 17.55 -6.35
C GLU A 177 11.81 16.31 -7.14
N ASN A 178 12.32 16.14 -8.36
CA ASN A 178 12.00 14.99 -9.20
C ASN A 178 12.62 13.66 -8.69
N LEU A 179 13.86 13.67 -8.18
CA LEU A 179 14.53 12.44 -7.71
C LEU A 179 14.00 11.95 -6.36
N PHE A 180 13.63 12.87 -5.47
CA PHE A 180 13.27 12.56 -4.08
C PHE A 180 11.80 12.82 -3.77
N MET A 181 10.91 12.72 -4.77
CA MET A 181 9.46 12.80 -4.53
C MET A 181 9.06 11.75 -3.49
N GLU A 182 8.87 12.20 -2.25
CA GLU A 182 8.17 11.44 -1.23
C GLU A 182 6.74 11.25 -1.73
N HIS A 183 6.37 10.01 -2.02
CA HIS A 183 5.00 9.68 -2.35
C HIS A 183 4.24 9.66 -1.02
N ASP A 184 3.82 10.83 -0.56
CA ASP A 184 2.97 10.94 0.62
C ASP A 184 1.77 10.02 0.48
N ILE A 185 1.50 9.24 1.53
CA ILE A 185 0.31 8.41 1.57
C ILE A 185 -0.91 9.35 1.51
N VAL A 186 -1.76 9.14 0.51
CA VAL A 186 -2.95 9.96 0.26
C VAL A 186 -3.84 9.95 1.50
N LYS A 187 -4.25 11.12 2.01
CA LYS A 187 -5.16 11.22 3.15
C LYS A 187 -6.58 10.87 2.74
N LEU A 188 -7.28 10.02 3.51
CA LEU A 188 -8.64 9.61 3.22
C LEU A 188 -9.58 10.82 3.08
N ASP A 189 -9.50 11.78 4.00
CA ASP A 189 -10.31 13.00 3.95
C ASP A 189 -10.15 13.78 2.64
N SER A 190 -8.93 13.80 2.06
CA SER A 190 -8.70 14.48 0.78
C SER A 190 -9.43 13.80 -0.39
N THR A 191 -9.74 12.51 -0.28
CA THR A 191 -10.52 11.75 -1.27
C THR A 191 -12.03 11.82 -1.03
N LEU A 192 -12.44 12.20 0.18
CA LEU A 192 -13.85 12.37 0.55
C LEU A 192 -14.36 13.81 0.30
N GLN A 193 -13.47 14.74 -0.02
CA GLN A 193 -13.78 16.15 -0.29
C GLN A 193 -13.84 16.44 -1.79
N ARG A 194 -14.70 17.40 -2.15
CA ARG A 194 -14.84 17.89 -3.53
C ARG A 194 -13.69 18.82 -3.90
N THR A 195 -13.24 18.75 -5.16
CA THR A 195 -12.38 19.78 -5.74
C THR A 195 -13.16 20.71 -6.69
N PRO A 196 -12.78 21.99 -6.83
CA PRO A 196 -13.53 22.96 -7.66
C PRO A 196 -13.65 22.60 -9.15
N ASN A 197 -12.76 21.74 -9.67
CA ASN A 197 -12.70 21.38 -11.10
C ASN A 197 -13.47 20.10 -11.45
N ASP A 198 -14.13 19.47 -10.48
CA ASP A 198 -14.96 18.29 -10.70
C ASP A 198 -16.28 18.72 -11.35
N SER A 199 -16.34 18.61 -12.67
CA SER A 199 -17.55 18.86 -13.47
C SER A 199 -17.95 17.59 -14.22
N SER A 200 -19.24 17.29 -14.21
CA SER A 200 -19.86 16.22 -14.99
C SER A 200 -20.52 16.79 -16.24
N ILE A 201 -20.54 16.03 -17.33
CA ILE A 201 -21.30 16.39 -18.53
C ILE A 201 -22.78 16.03 -18.28
N GLU A 202 -23.66 17.04 -18.22
CA GLU A 202 -25.09 16.81 -17.93
C GLU A 202 -25.97 16.51 -19.15
N ASN A 203 -25.45 16.56 -20.40
CA ASN A 203 -26.25 16.30 -21.60
C ASN A 203 -25.39 15.79 -22.78
N SER A 204 -25.17 14.48 -22.84
CA SER A 204 -24.65 13.79 -24.03
C SER A 204 -25.37 12.46 -24.24
N ASP A 205 -25.25 11.87 -25.44
CA ASP A 205 -25.62 10.48 -25.71
C ASP A 205 -24.64 9.55 -24.97
N LEU A 206 -24.83 9.42 -23.66
CA LEU A 206 -23.95 8.69 -22.77
C LEU A 206 -23.81 7.21 -23.19
N PHE A 207 -24.90 6.59 -23.65
CA PHE A 207 -24.83 5.21 -24.13
C PHE A 207 -24.00 5.11 -25.41
N GLY A 208 -24.23 5.98 -26.40
CA GLY A 208 -23.43 6.05 -27.62
C GLY A 208 -21.94 6.25 -27.32
N ASP A 209 -21.61 7.27 -26.51
CA ASP A 209 -20.24 7.62 -26.14
C ASP A 209 -19.52 6.44 -25.44
N LEU A 210 -20.19 5.78 -24.50
CA LEU A 210 -19.61 4.66 -23.73
C LEU A 210 -19.59 3.34 -24.51
N SER A 211 -20.51 3.13 -25.47
CA SER A 211 -20.56 1.90 -26.27
C SER A 211 -19.33 1.68 -27.14
N GLU A 212 -18.61 2.75 -27.46
CA GLU A 212 -17.32 2.69 -28.15
C GLU A 212 -16.18 2.13 -27.29
N ILE A 213 -16.37 2.04 -25.96
CA ILE A 213 -15.34 1.52 -25.06
C ILE A 213 -15.16 0.03 -25.30
N ASN A 214 -14.02 -0.33 -25.89
CA ASN A 214 -13.61 -1.72 -26.00
C ASN A 214 -12.74 -2.12 -24.81
N LEU A 215 -13.35 -2.71 -23.79
CA LEU A 215 -12.61 -3.23 -22.63
C LEU A 215 -11.53 -4.25 -23.03
N SER A 216 -11.68 -4.95 -24.16
CA SER A 216 -10.71 -5.96 -24.62
C SER A 216 -9.31 -5.39 -24.91
N ASP A 217 -9.19 -4.07 -25.12
CA ASP A 217 -7.91 -3.39 -25.31
C ASP A 217 -7.05 -3.44 -24.03
N ILE A 218 -7.69 -3.55 -22.86
CA ILE A 218 -7.01 -3.81 -21.59
C ILE A 218 -6.62 -5.30 -21.57
N THR A 219 -5.35 -5.58 -21.85
CA THR A 219 -4.79 -6.93 -21.88
C THR A 219 -4.29 -7.42 -20.51
N PRO A 220 -4.14 -8.74 -20.28
CA PRO A 220 -3.61 -9.27 -19.03
C PRO A 220 -2.20 -8.75 -18.72
N MET A 221 -2.03 -8.14 -17.55
CA MET A 221 -0.78 -7.48 -17.12
C MET A 221 -0.37 -7.78 -15.68
N GLY A 222 -1.12 -8.60 -14.94
CA GLY A 222 -0.83 -8.88 -13.54
C GLY A 222 0.58 -9.41 -13.28
N LYS A 223 1.18 -10.13 -14.23
CA LYS A 223 2.58 -10.58 -14.12
C LYS A 223 3.58 -9.44 -14.23
N ASP A 224 3.34 -8.47 -15.10
CA ASP A 224 4.21 -7.31 -15.29
C ASP A 224 4.25 -6.46 -14.01
N ILE A 225 3.09 -6.20 -13.41
CA ILE A 225 2.98 -5.49 -12.14
C ILE A 225 3.82 -6.15 -11.06
N VAL A 226 3.67 -7.47 -10.91
CA VAL A 226 4.33 -8.20 -9.84
C VAL A 226 5.82 -8.40 -10.12
N SER A 227 6.26 -8.29 -11.38
CA SER A 227 7.68 -8.36 -11.74
C SER A 227 8.53 -7.22 -11.16
N VAL A 228 7.91 -6.06 -10.87
CA VAL A 228 8.56 -4.90 -10.26
C VAL A 228 8.85 -5.15 -8.77
N LEU A 229 8.09 -6.05 -8.14
CA LEU A 229 8.28 -6.40 -6.74
C LEU A 229 9.50 -7.32 -6.57
N THR A 230 10.28 -7.04 -5.53
CA THR A 230 11.29 -7.96 -5.04
C THR A 230 10.63 -9.20 -4.45
N ASP A 231 11.33 -10.34 -4.45
CA ASP A 231 10.78 -11.58 -3.91
C ASP A 231 10.47 -11.45 -2.41
N ASP A 232 11.34 -10.78 -1.65
CA ASP A 232 11.16 -10.57 -0.21
C ASP A 232 11.12 -9.06 0.10
N PRO A 233 10.00 -8.37 -0.12
CA PRO A 233 9.92 -6.95 0.14
C PRO A 233 9.94 -6.68 1.65
N LEU A 234 10.62 -5.61 2.03
CA LEU A 234 10.93 -5.31 3.43
C LEU A 234 9.71 -5.01 4.29
N PHE A 235 8.62 -4.52 3.69
CA PHE A 235 7.35 -4.31 4.38
C PHE A 235 6.61 -5.62 4.69
N CYS A 236 6.94 -6.72 4.01
CA CYS A 236 6.31 -8.03 4.18
C CYS A 236 7.36 -9.12 4.43
N THR A 237 7.80 -9.23 5.68
CA THR A 237 8.83 -10.19 6.09
C THR A 237 8.27 -11.55 6.51
N GLU A 238 6.95 -11.66 6.66
CA GLU A 238 6.27 -12.89 7.07
C GLU A 238 5.87 -13.79 5.91
N SER A 239 5.83 -13.26 4.68
CA SER A 239 5.57 -14.04 3.48
C SER A 239 6.17 -13.36 2.26
N ASN A 240 6.30 -14.12 1.17
CA ASN A 240 6.74 -13.57 -0.10
C ASN A 240 5.56 -12.85 -0.75
N TYR A 241 5.43 -11.55 -0.47
CA TYR A 241 4.29 -10.73 -0.92
C TYR A 241 4.09 -10.79 -2.43
N LYS A 242 5.19 -10.80 -3.20
CA LYS A 242 5.18 -10.97 -4.65
C LYS A 242 4.42 -12.24 -5.04
N ARG A 243 4.83 -13.41 -4.53
CA ARG A 243 4.15 -14.69 -4.80
C ARG A 243 2.70 -14.70 -4.30
N ASP A 244 2.41 -14.03 -3.20
CA ASP A 244 1.05 -13.97 -2.68
C ASP A 244 0.13 -13.13 -3.59
N MET A 245 0.64 -12.03 -4.13
CA MET A 245 -0.04 -11.21 -5.13
C MET A 245 -0.22 -11.94 -6.47
N GLU A 246 0.77 -12.71 -6.94
CA GLU A 246 0.63 -13.57 -8.13
C GLU A 246 -0.50 -14.59 -7.95
N LYS A 247 -0.54 -15.25 -6.79
CA LYS A 247 -1.60 -16.24 -6.48
C LYS A 247 -2.96 -15.57 -6.38
N MET A 248 -3.04 -14.37 -5.81
CA MET A 248 -4.28 -13.58 -5.73
C MET A 248 -4.79 -13.25 -7.13
N TYR A 249 -3.95 -12.69 -8.01
CA TYR A 249 -4.35 -12.38 -9.39
C TYR A 249 -4.79 -13.62 -10.17
N ALA A 250 -4.03 -14.72 -10.08
CA ALA A 250 -4.37 -15.97 -10.75
C ALA A 250 -5.71 -16.54 -10.24
N TYR A 251 -5.97 -16.44 -8.94
CA TYR A 251 -7.23 -16.87 -8.35
C TYR A 251 -8.40 -15.99 -8.80
N SER A 252 -8.29 -14.66 -8.68
CA SER A 252 -9.35 -13.73 -9.07
C SER A 252 -9.72 -13.89 -10.53
N THR A 253 -8.73 -14.08 -11.41
CA THR A 253 -8.93 -14.36 -12.84
C THR A 253 -9.77 -15.62 -13.06
N ARG A 254 -9.47 -16.71 -12.34
CA ARG A 254 -10.25 -17.96 -12.42
C ARG A 254 -11.67 -17.78 -11.90
N GLN A 255 -11.85 -17.06 -10.79
CA GLN A 255 -13.18 -16.79 -10.24
C GLN A 255 -14.05 -15.99 -11.22
N ILE A 256 -13.45 -15.06 -11.96
CA ILE A 256 -14.16 -14.31 -13.00
C ILE A 256 -14.53 -15.19 -14.18
N ALA A 257 -13.64 -16.09 -14.61
CA ALA A 257 -13.97 -17.06 -15.66
C ALA A 257 -15.17 -17.95 -15.27
N ILE A 258 -15.25 -18.37 -14.00
CA ILE A 258 -16.41 -19.11 -13.46
C ILE A 258 -17.65 -18.21 -13.44
N PHE A 259 -17.52 -16.98 -12.93
CA PHE A 259 -18.61 -16.00 -12.85
C PHE A 259 -19.23 -15.73 -14.23
N ILE A 260 -18.41 -15.47 -15.25
CA ILE A 260 -18.87 -15.21 -16.64
C ILE A 260 -19.58 -16.44 -17.22
N ARG A 261 -19.13 -17.66 -16.89
CA ARG A 261 -19.77 -18.90 -17.38
C ARG A 261 -21.17 -19.10 -16.82
N VAL A 262 -21.39 -18.80 -15.54
CA VAL A 262 -22.68 -18.99 -14.84
C VAL A 262 -23.76 -18.02 -15.34
N THR A 263 -23.38 -16.90 -15.96
CA THR A 263 -24.31 -15.87 -16.46
C THR A 263 -25.29 -16.36 -17.52
N LYS A 264 -24.97 -17.42 -18.28
CA LYS A 264 -25.77 -17.85 -19.46
C LYS A 264 -27.11 -18.55 -19.15
N GLU A 265 -27.44 -18.84 -17.90
CA GLU A 265 -28.54 -19.75 -17.53
C GLU A 265 -29.68 -19.12 -16.69
N LYS A 266 -29.68 -17.79 -16.45
CA LYS A 266 -30.64 -17.16 -15.52
C LYS A 266 -31.84 -16.50 -16.21
N LYS A 267 -33.00 -16.56 -15.55
CA LYS A 267 -34.21 -15.78 -15.91
C LYS A 267 -34.00 -14.31 -15.56
N ILE A 268 -34.41 -13.41 -16.45
CA ILE A 268 -34.32 -11.95 -16.27
C ILE A 268 -35.33 -11.51 -15.21
N LYS A 269 -34.87 -10.95 -14.08
CA LYS A 269 -35.74 -10.45 -12.98
C LYS A 269 -35.71 -8.93 -12.82
N TYR A 270 -34.66 -8.26 -13.29
CA TYR A 270 -34.35 -6.89 -12.86
C TYR A 270 -34.41 -5.82 -13.96
N LEU A 271 -34.84 -6.17 -15.18
CA LEU A 271 -34.88 -5.25 -16.33
C LEU A 271 -35.77 -4.01 -16.07
N GLU A 272 -36.78 -4.17 -15.21
CA GLU A 272 -37.73 -3.12 -14.84
C GLU A 272 -37.21 -2.14 -13.78
N TYR A 273 -35.99 -2.30 -13.26
CA TYR A 273 -35.44 -1.43 -12.21
C TYR A 273 -34.29 -0.55 -12.74
N ALA A 274 -34.20 0.66 -12.22
CA ALA A 274 -33.16 1.65 -12.50
C ALA A 274 -32.43 2.01 -11.21
N VAL A 275 -31.11 2.21 -11.28
CA VAL A 275 -30.26 2.56 -10.14
C VAL A 275 -30.54 4.00 -9.73
N GLU A 276 -31.06 4.19 -8.52
CA GLU A 276 -31.24 5.52 -7.95
C GLU A 276 -29.93 6.01 -7.33
N LYS A 277 -29.28 5.13 -6.54
CA LYS A 277 -28.18 5.50 -5.66
C LYS A 277 -27.37 4.29 -5.19
N VAL A 278 -26.06 4.49 -5.03
CA VAL A 278 -25.12 3.55 -4.43
C VAL A 278 -24.54 4.17 -3.16
N SER A 279 -24.56 3.43 -2.06
CA SER A 279 -23.95 3.82 -0.78
C SER A 279 -22.88 2.82 -0.38
N LEU A 280 -21.70 3.31 -0.03
CA LEU A 280 -20.53 2.52 0.37
C LEU A 280 -20.15 2.85 1.80
N ASP A 281 -20.13 1.86 2.69
CA ASP A 281 -19.66 2.04 4.07
C ASP A 281 -18.21 1.54 4.17
N LEU A 282 -17.26 2.45 4.41
CA LEU A 282 -15.83 2.12 4.44
C LEU A 282 -15.45 1.29 5.68
N ASN A 283 -16.02 1.62 6.85
CA ASN A 283 -15.73 0.94 8.11
C ASN A 283 -16.23 -0.51 8.10
N ASN A 284 -17.49 -0.71 7.69
CA ASN A 284 -18.15 -2.02 7.67
C ASN A 284 -17.94 -2.77 6.36
N ARG A 285 -17.35 -2.11 5.35
CA ARG A 285 -17.05 -2.67 4.03
C ARG A 285 -18.32 -3.14 3.29
N LEU A 286 -19.44 -2.44 3.53
CA LEU A 286 -20.75 -2.77 2.98
C LEU A 286 -21.05 -1.95 1.73
N ILE A 287 -21.84 -2.54 0.84
CA ILE A 287 -22.43 -1.87 -0.31
C ILE A 287 -23.94 -1.94 -0.17
N LYS A 288 -24.62 -0.82 -0.44
CA LYS A 288 -26.06 -0.75 -0.59
C LYS A 288 -26.38 -0.08 -1.93
N VAL A 289 -27.18 -0.73 -2.75
CA VAL A 289 -27.68 -0.17 -4.02
C VAL A 289 -29.19 -0.11 -3.94
N VAL A 290 -29.74 1.08 -4.15
CA VAL A 290 -31.19 1.32 -4.22
C VAL A 290 -31.57 1.40 -5.69
N LEU A 291 -32.53 0.57 -6.10
CA LEU A 291 -33.09 0.58 -7.44
C LEU A 291 -34.59 0.80 -7.37
N ASN A 292 -35.12 1.64 -8.26
CA ASN A 292 -36.54 1.94 -8.36
C ASN A 292 -37.12 1.36 -9.64
N LYS A 293 -38.39 0.96 -9.59
CA LYS A 293 -39.08 0.46 -10.78
C LYS A 293 -39.29 1.58 -11.82
N LYS A 294 -38.96 1.30 -13.08
CA LYS A 294 -39.02 2.26 -14.22
C LYS A 294 -40.42 2.86 -14.42
N SER A 295 -41.48 2.09 -14.16
CA SER A 295 -42.87 2.51 -14.41
C SER A 295 -43.40 3.63 -13.49
N GLU A 296 -42.63 4.04 -12.48
CA GLU A 296 -43.09 4.98 -11.43
C GLU A 296 -42.34 6.33 -11.43
N PHE A 297 -41.46 6.58 -12.41
CA PHE A 297 -40.83 7.90 -12.59
C PHE A 297 -41.82 9.01 -12.96
N ILE A 298 -43.09 8.68 -13.24
CA ILE A 298 -44.08 9.64 -13.75
C ILE A 298 -44.99 10.23 -12.65
N ASP A 299 -45.35 9.56 -11.54
CA ASP A 299 -46.33 10.15 -10.59
C ASP A 299 -46.46 9.43 -9.20
N SER A 300 -45.44 8.72 -8.69
CA SER A 300 -45.52 8.03 -7.37
C SER A 300 -44.66 8.71 -6.29
N GLU A 301 -45.26 9.11 -5.17
CA GLU A 301 -44.53 9.59 -3.97
C GLU A 301 -43.68 8.50 -3.29
N SER A 302 -43.82 7.22 -3.68
CA SER A 302 -43.07 6.09 -3.10
C SER A 302 -42.95 4.94 -4.10
N PRO A 303 -41.95 4.98 -5.00
CA PRO A 303 -41.76 3.91 -5.97
C PRO A 303 -41.40 2.58 -5.30
N GLU A 304 -41.78 1.46 -5.92
CA GLU A 304 -41.37 0.11 -5.54
C GLU A 304 -39.84 0.01 -5.61
N GLN A 305 -39.22 -0.17 -4.44
CA GLN A 305 -37.76 -0.22 -4.32
C GLN A 305 -37.25 -1.65 -4.19
N LEU A 306 -36.18 -1.93 -4.94
CA LEU A 306 -35.32 -3.09 -4.75
C LEU A 306 -34.01 -2.63 -4.09
N ILE A 307 -33.62 -3.29 -3.00
CA ILE A 307 -32.38 -2.96 -2.28
C ILE A 307 -31.40 -4.13 -2.35
N LEU A 308 -30.20 -3.87 -2.89
CA LEU A 308 -29.08 -4.81 -2.89
C LEU A 308 -28.11 -4.41 -1.78
N ASN A 309 -27.98 -5.24 -0.73
CA ASN A 309 -27.18 -4.94 0.47
C ASN A 309 -25.86 -5.74 0.54
N SER A 310 -25.44 -6.34 -0.57
CA SER A 310 -24.21 -7.13 -0.62
C SER A 310 -23.60 -7.17 -2.02
N ASN A 311 -22.28 -7.34 -2.10
CA ASN A 311 -21.57 -7.53 -3.37
C ASN A 311 -22.12 -8.74 -4.16
N ALA A 312 -22.59 -9.79 -3.47
CA ALA A 312 -23.16 -10.97 -4.13
C ALA A 312 -24.46 -10.62 -4.89
N GLN A 313 -25.35 -9.85 -4.25
CA GLN A 313 -26.59 -9.38 -4.88
C GLN A 313 -26.32 -8.41 -6.03
N VAL A 314 -25.32 -7.53 -5.89
CA VAL A 314 -24.90 -6.61 -6.96
C VAL A 314 -24.39 -7.38 -8.19
N LEU A 315 -23.52 -8.37 -7.97
CA LEU A 315 -23.01 -9.21 -9.06
C LEU A 315 -24.10 -10.07 -9.69
N GLU A 316 -25.07 -10.56 -8.90
CA GLU A 316 -26.23 -11.27 -9.43
C GLU A 316 -27.14 -10.37 -10.27
N TYR A 317 -27.38 -9.12 -9.84
CA TYR A 317 -28.08 -8.12 -10.63
C TYR A 317 -27.38 -7.89 -11.97
N PHE A 318 -26.06 -7.66 -11.94
CA PHE A 318 -25.24 -7.44 -13.14
C PHE A 318 -25.34 -8.60 -14.14
N GLN A 319 -25.40 -9.85 -13.68
CA GLN A 319 -25.54 -11.03 -14.56
C GLN A 319 -26.89 -11.11 -15.29
N GLN A 320 -27.91 -10.36 -14.87
CA GLN A 320 -29.25 -10.44 -15.44
C GLN A 320 -29.60 -9.27 -16.36
N VAL A 321 -28.76 -8.24 -16.42
CA VAL A 321 -28.95 -7.08 -17.29
C VAL A 321 -28.08 -7.27 -18.53
N ASP A 322 -28.73 -7.44 -19.68
CA ASP A 322 -28.04 -7.56 -20.97
C ASP A 322 -27.55 -6.19 -21.45
N PHE A 323 -26.46 -6.17 -22.22
CA PHE A 323 -25.87 -4.95 -22.75
C PHE A 323 -26.85 -4.20 -23.66
N ASP A 324 -27.56 -4.92 -24.53
CA ASP A 324 -28.51 -4.33 -25.48
C ASP A 324 -29.71 -3.66 -24.77
N ALA A 325 -30.06 -4.12 -23.56
CA ALA A 325 -31.13 -3.52 -22.78
C ALA A 325 -30.74 -2.18 -22.15
N LEU A 326 -29.44 -1.90 -21.99
CA LEU A 326 -28.94 -0.68 -21.33
C LEU A 326 -29.32 0.60 -22.07
N ILE A 327 -29.57 0.54 -23.38
CA ILE A 327 -30.01 1.69 -24.17
C ILE A 327 -31.34 2.28 -23.66
N GLU A 328 -32.17 1.45 -23.01
CA GLU A 328 -33.46 1.84 -22.42
C GLU A 328 -33.35 2.22 -20.94
N HIS A 329 -32.14 2.39 -20.41
CA HIS A 329 -31.90 2.78 -19.02
C HIS A 329 -31.40 4.22 -18.91
N ASP A 330 -31.55 4.76 -17.70
CA ASP A 330 -31.04 6.07 -17.34
C ASP A 330 -29.52 6.07 -17.13
N ASN A 331 -28.92 7.26 -17.15
CA ASN A 331 -27.47 7.46 -17.04
C ASN A 331 -26.86 6.78 -15.81
N LYS A 332 -27.54 6.81 -14.66
CA LYS A 332 -27.03 6.18 -13.42
C LYS A 332 -26.91 4.67 -13.54
N THR A 333 -27.92 4.02 -14.14
CA THR A 333 -27.87 2.57 -14.36
C THR A 333 -26.80 2.20 -15.37
N ILE A 334 -26.66 2.97 -16.45
CA ILE A 334 -25.62 2.74 -17.47
C ILE A 334 -24.24 2.86 -16.83
N LEU A 335 -23.96 3.94 -16.10
CA LEU A 335 -22.67 4.16 -15.41
C LEU A 335 -22.37 3.10 -14.36
N PHE A 336 -23.39 2.70 -13.59
CA PHE A 336 -23.26 1.61 -12.62
C PHE A 336 -22.86 0.30 -13.30
N TRP A 337 -23.50 -0.04 -14.43
CA TRP A 337 -23.17 -1.23 -15.21
C TRP A 337 -21.74 -1.15 -15.78
N TYR A 338 -21.36 -0.03 -16.42
CA TYR A 338 -20.01 0.16 -16.95
C TYR A 338 -18.94 0.09 -15.85
N THR A 339 -19.25 0.54 -14.63
CA THR A 339 -18.34 0.45 -13.49
C THR A 339 -18.10 -1.00 -13.07
N ILE A 340 -19.16 -1.81 -12.99
CA ILE A 340 -19.02 -3.23 -12.68
C ILE A 340 -18.27 -3.95 -13.81
N SER A 341 -18.61 -3.68 -15.07
CA SER A 341 -17.93 -4.23 -16.25
C SER A 341 -16.44 -3.91 -16.26
N PHE A 342 -16.09 -2.64 -16.03
CA PHE A 342 -14.70 -2.19 -15.92
C PHE A 342 -13.97 -2.88 -14.78
N ALA A 343 -14.54 -2.91 -13.57
CA ALA A 343 -13.94 -3.57 -12.41
C ALA A 343 -13.72 -5.08 -12.62
N ILE A 344 -14.68 -5.78 -13.24
CA ILE A 344 -14.55 -7.19 -13.59
C ILE A 344 -13.41 -7.37 -14.61
N HIS A 345 -13.35 -6.53 -15.64
CA HIS A 345 -12.31 -6.66 -16.66
C HIS A 345 -10.91 -6.34 -16.12
N LEU A 346 -10.76 -5.30 -15.30
CA LEU A 346 -9.52 -5.03 -14.57
C LEU A 346 -9.09 -6.24 -13.74
N THR A 347 -10.04 -6.84 -13.01
CA THR A 347 -9.75 -7.98 -12.15
C THR A 347 -9.35 -9.21 -12.96
N LYS A 348 -10.00 -9.45 -14.11
CA LYS A 348 -9.65 -10.52 -15.07
C LYS A 348 -8.24 -10.37 -15.63
N CYS A 349 -7.84 -9.13 -15.93
CA CYS A 349 -6.53 -8.83 -16.50
C CYS A 349 -5.44 -8.64 -15.44
N GLY A 350 -5.79 -8.61 -14.15
CA GLY A 350 -4.87 -8.23 -13.09
C GLY A 350 -4.38 -6.78 -13.23
N ALA A 351 -5.17 -5.90 -13.83
CA ALA A 351 -4.83 -4.52 -14.16
C ALA A 351 -5.19 -3.53 -13.04
N TYR A 352 -4.88 -3.88 -11.80
CA TYR A 352 -5.24 -3.09 -10.61
C TYR A 352 -4.17 -3.21 -9.51
N LEU A 353 -4.00 -2.18 -8.69
CA LEU A 353 -2.97 -2.07 -7.66
C LEU A 353 -3.59 -1.73 -6.30
N PRO A 354 -2.97 -2.14 -5.18
CA PRO A 354 -3.35 -1.63 -3.87
C PRO A 354 -2.84 -0.19 -3.71
N GLN A 355 -3.66 0.67 -3.11
CA GLN A 355 -3.33 2.02 -2.69
C GLN A 355 -3.66 2.16 -1.20
N LEU A 356 -2.70 2.69 -0.44
CA LEU A 356 -2.91 3.09 0.94
C LEU A 356 -3.58 4.46 1.01
N LEU A 357 -4.59 4.57 1.87
CA LEU A 357 -5.22 5.82 2.27
C LEU A 357 -5.01 6.00 3.78
N LYS A 358 -4.40 7.11 4.19
CA LYS A 358 -4.18 7.44 5.61
C LYS A 358 -5.46 8.02 6.20
N ASP A 359 -6.03 7.35 7.19
CA ASP A 359 -7.25 7.81 7.87
C ASP A 359 -6.90 8.60 9.12
N THR A 360 -6.14 7.99 10.03
CA THR A 360 -5.53 8.67 11.18
C THR A 360 -4.01 8.55 11.14
N GLU A 361 -3.30 9.07 12.15
CA GLU A 361 -1.84 8.89 12.25
C GLU A 361 -1.42 7.41 12.32
N SER A 362 -2.29 6.54 12.84
CA SER A 362 -2.01 5.11 13.03
C SER A 362 -2.92 4.16 12.24
N SER A 363 -4.01 4.65 11.64
CA SER A 363 -4.95 3.84 10.85
C SER A 363 -4.84 4.13 9.35
N TYR A 364 -4.99 3.07 8.56
CA TYR A 364 -4.90 3.10 7.11
C TYR A 364 -6.01 2.26 6.49
N PHE A 365 -6.49 2.67 5.31
CA PHE A 365 -7.35 1.88 4.44
C PHE A 365 -6.62 1.46 3.17
N MET A 366 -6.85 0.23 2.73
CA MET A 366 -6.49 -0.21 1.38
C MET A 366 -7.68 -0.06 0.44
N ARG A 367 -7.43 0.66 -0.66
CA ARG A 367 -8.28 0.75 -1.84
C ARG A 367 -7.59 0.06 -3.02
N TRP A 368 -8.35 -0.60 -3.89
CA TRP A 368 -7.82 -1.18 -5.12
C TRP A 368 -8.09 -0.25 -6.30
N ILE A 369 -7.03 0.31 -6.88
CA ILE A 369 -7.12 1.28 -7.98
C ILE A 369 -6.76 0.63 -9.32
N PRO A 370 -7.26 1.13 -10.46
CA PRO A 370 -6.80 0.69 -11.76
C PRO A 370 -5.29 0.92 -11.94
N ALA A 371 -4.64 0.11 -12.76
CA ALA A 371 -3.23 0.27 -13.13
C ALA A 371 -3.04 1.47 -14.08
N MET A 372 -3.17 2.70 -13.54
CA MET A 372 -3.20 3.97 -14.30
C MET A 372 -1.92 4.27 -15.11
N PHE A 373 -0.82 3.58 -14.83
CA PHE A 373 0.42 3.69 -15.62
C PHE A 373 0.33 3.03 -17.00
N ARG A 374 -0.76 2.28 -17.29
CA ARG A 374 -1.09 1.81 -18.64
C ARG A 374 -2.06 2.77 -19.32
N TYR A 375 -1.78 3.08 -20.58
CA TYR A 375 -2.56 4.06 -21.34
C TYR A 375 -4.01 3.59 -21.54
N GLU A 376 -4.22 2.34 -21.91
CA GLU A 376 -5.55 1.77 -22.19
C GLU A 376 -6.44 1.80 -20.95
N VAL A 377 -5.85 1.52 -19.78
CA VAL A 377 -6.53 1.56 -18.48
C VAL A 377 -6.90 3.00 -18.11
N SER A 378 -5.95 3.92 -18.18
CA SER A 378 -6.18 5.33 -17.81
C SER A 378 -7.12 6.04 -18.78
N ALA A 379 -7.02 5.78 -20.09
CA ALA A 379 -7.94 6.30 -21.10
C ALA A 379 -9.37 5.82 -20.86
N THR A 380 -9.57 4.52 -20.63
CA THR A 380 -10.88 3.94 -20.29
C THR A 380 -11.44 4.53 -19.01
N PHE A 381 -10.62 4.60 -17.95
CA PHE A 381 -11.01 5.18 -16.67
C PHE A 381 -11.47 6.63 -16.84
N ASN A 382 -10.67 7.46 -17.51
CA ASN A 382 -10.97 8.88 -17.70
C ASN A 382 -12.24 9.06 -18.52
N LYS A 383 -12.45 8.26 -19.58
CA LYS A 383 -13.66 8.32 -20.41
C LYS A 383 -14.92 8.03 -19.61
N ILE A 384 -14.93 6.99 -18.76
CA ILE A 384 -16.09 6.68 -17.90
C ILE A 384 -16.26 7.75 -16.81
N ALA A 385 -15.17 8.18 -16.18
CA ALA A 385 -15.21 9.12 -15.06
C ALA A 385 -15.74 10.50 -15.44
N THR A 386 -15.61 10.93 -16.70
CA THR A 386 -16.16 12.21 -17.20
C THR A 386 -17.68 12.31 -17.10
N TYR A 387 -18.37 11.17 -17.16
CA TYR A 387 -19.84 11.11 -17.09
C TYR A 387 -20.38 10.81 -15.70
N TYR A 388 -19.51 10.50 -14.74
CA TYR A 388 -19.92 10.21 -13.38
C TYR A 388 -20.51 11.45 -12.71
N SER A 389 -21.61 11.28 -11.98
CA SER A 389 -22.25 12.34 -11.20
C SER A 389 -22.00 12.17 -9.71
N GLU A 390 -22.05 13.28 -8.96
CA GLU A 390 -21.83 13.29 -7.50
C GLU A 390 -22.94 12.57 -6.71
N ASP A 391 -24.10 12.34 -7.32
CA ASP A 391 -25.28 11.75 -6.69
C ASP A 391 -25.41 10.23 -6.92
N LEU A 392 -24.54 9.64 -7.75
CA LEU A 392 -24.54 8.20 -8.00
C LEU A 392 -23.94 7.40 -6.83
N VAL A 393 -22.82 7.87 -6.27
CA VAL A 393 -22.08 7.16 -5.20
C VAL A 393 -21.93 8.08 -3.98
N GLU A 394 -22.45 7.61 -2.85
CA GLU A 394 -22.17 8.18 -1.53
C GLU A 394 -21.26 7.26 -0.72
N VAL A 395 -20.36 7.87 0.03
CA VAL A 395 -19.41 7.15 0.88
C VAL A 395 -19.67 7.52 2.33
N THR A 396 -19.85 6.52 3.18
CA THR A 396 -19.98 6.67 4.63
C THR A 396 -18.67 6.27 5.30
N HIS A 397 -18.16 7.16 6.15
CA HIS A 397 -17.00 6.93 7.00
C HIS A 397 -17.28 7.49 8.40
N ASP A 398 -17.05 6.69 9.44
CA ASP A 398 -17.34 6.98 10.84
C ASP A 398 -18.76 7.52 11.09
N GLY A 399 -19.73 6.96 10.37
CA GLY A 399 -21.15 7.35 10.45
C GLY A 399 -21.50 8.66 9.73
N THR A 400 -20.52 9.35 9.16
CA THR A 400 -20.71 10.57 8.37
C THR A 400 -20.81 10.22 6.89
N ILE A 401 -21.79 10.82 6.20
CA ILE A 401 -22.00 10.64 4.76
C ILE A 401 -21.25 11.75 4.00
N TYR A 402 -20.44 11.34 3.03
CA TYR A 402 -19.67 12.21 2.16
C TYR A 402 -20.15 12.10 0.72
N LYS A 403 -20.25 13.26 0.06
CA LYS A 403 -20.37 13.35 -1.40
C LYS A 403 -18.97 13.44 -1.97
N THR A 404 -18.51 12.34 -2.55
CA THR A 404 -17.20 12.29 -3.21
C THR A 404 -17.23 13.01 -4.55
N SER A 405 -16.06 13.43 -5.04
CA SER A 405 -15.96 13.83 -6.45
C SER A 405 -16.39 12.69 -7.38
N PRO A 406 -16.85 12.98 -8.61
CA PRO A 406 -17.16 11.97 -9.63
C PRO A 406 -16.08 10.90 -9.79
N LYS A 407 -14.81 11.31 -9.88
CA LYS A 407 -13.67 10.41 -10.01
C LYS A 407 -13.46 9.53 -8.78
N GLU A 408 -13.55 10.11 -7.58
CA GLU A 408 -13.37 9.36 -6.34
C GLU A 408 -14.53 8.39 -6.11
N GLY A 409 -15.79 8.79 -6.39
CA GLY A 409 -16.95 7.91 -6.34
C GLY A 409 -16.81 6.70 -7.27
N PHE A 410 -16.34 6.93 -8.50
CA PHE A 410 -16.04 5.86 -9.45
C PHE A 410 -14.92 4.93 -8.95
N LEU A 411 -13.84 5.48 -8.36
CA LEU A 411 -12.75 4.70 -7.77
C LEU A 411 -13.21 3.86 -6.58
N PHE A 412 -14.00 4.42 -5.66
CA PHE A 412 -14.51 3.69 -4.50
C PHE A 412 -15.42 2.53 -4.91
N LEU A 413 -16.33 2.75 -5.86
CA LEU A 413 -17.19 1.67 -6.35
C LEU A 413 -16.38 0.61 -7.10
N THR A 414 -15.48 1.02 -8.00
CA THR A 414 -14.57 0.09 -8.70
C THR A 414 -13.78 -0.77 -7.71
N SER A 415 -13.18 -0.14 -6.70
CA SER A 415 -12.44 -0.83 -5.64
C SER A 415 -13.32 -1.81 -4.86
N GLN A 416 -14.55 -1.43 -4.51
CA GLN A 416 -15.46 -2.30 -3.77
C GLN A 416 -15.83 -3.57 -4.58
N ILE A 417 -16.03 -3.44 -5.89
CA ILE A 417 -16.27 -4.58 -6.78
C ILE A 417 -15.03 -5.47 -6.90
N ILE A 418 -13.84 -4.91 -7.15
CA ILE A 418 -12.58 -5.66 -7.18
C ILE A 418 -12.37 -6.45 -5.87
N LYS A 419 -12.57 -5.77 -4.73
CA LYS A 419 -12.45 -6.35 -3.38
C LYS A 419 -13.39 -7.53 -3.16
N SER A 420 -14.55 -7.56 -3.80
CA SER A 420 -15.48 -8.69 -3.70
C SER A 420 -14.86 -10.00 -4.20
N PHE A 421 -14.04 -9.96 -5.25
CA PHE A 421 -13.34 -11.12 -5.80
C PHE A 421 -12.10 -11.48 -4.97
N ILE A 422 -11.37 -10.47 -4.51
CA ILE A 422 -10.19 -10.65 -3.65
C ILE A 422 -10.57 -11.23 -2.29
N SER A 423 -11.65 -10.76 -1.67
CA SER A 423 -12.09 -11.27 -0.36
C SER A 423 -12.45 -12.76 -0.38
N LYS A 424 -12.94 -13.29 -1.51
CA LYS A 424 -13.15 -14.75 -1.69
C LYS A 424 -11.83 -15.52 -1.60
N TYR A 425 -10.76 -14.99 -2.19
CA TYR A 425 -9.41 -15.58 -2.09
C TYR A 425 -8.95 -15.69 -0.63
N HIS A 426 -9.09 -14.60 0.13
CA HIS A 426 -8.66 -14.56 1.54
C HIS A 426 -9.53 -15.40 2.47
N ARG A 427 -10.79 -15.70 2.12
CA ARG A 427 -11.63 -16.62 2.90
C ARG A 427 -11.28 -18.08 2.63
N GLU A 428 -11.01 -18.44 1.38
CA GLU A 428 -10.71 -19.83 0.99
C GLU A 428 -9.29 -20.27 1.31
N LYS A 429 -8.32 -19.35 1.22
CA LYS A 429 -6.98 -19.58 1.75
C LYS A 429 -6.90 -18.85 3.08
N LEU A 430 -6.50 -19.54 4.15
CA LEU A 430 -6.21 -19.01 5.50
C LEU A 430 -5.10 -17.92 5.54
N LEU A 431 -5.00 -17.06 4.52
CA LEU A 431 -4.15 -15.86 4.40
C LEU A 431 -4.74 -14.65 5.12
N VAL A 432 -5.78 -14.85 5.95
CA VAL A 432 -6.52 -13.83 6.72
C VAL A 432 -5.61 -12.98 7.62
N ARG A 433 -4.34 -13.33 7.81
CA ARG A 433 -3.46 -12.61 8.75
C ARG A 433 -2.37 -11.74 8.16
N ASN A 434 -2.07 -11.80 6.86
CA ASN A 434 -0.86 -11.14 6.37
C ASN A 434 -1.17 -10.02 5.38
N VAL A 435 -1.78 -10.26 4.22
CA VAL A 435 -1.88 -9.20 3.20
C VAL A 435 -2.83 -8.07 3.58
N ASP A 436 -3.99 -8.35 4.19
CA ASP A 436 -4.85 -7.26 4.68
C ASP A 436 -4.19 -6.56 5.89
N ASN A 437 -3.65 -7.30 6.85
CA ASN A 437 -3.01 -6.70 8.03
C ASN A 437 -1.72 -5.92 7.73
N LEU A 438 -1.06 -6.16 6.59
CA LEU A 438 0.12 -5.37 6.16
C LEU A 438 -0.19 -3.88 5.99
N PHE A 439 -1.45 -3.57 5.67
CA PHE A 439 -1.86 -2.24 5.23
C PHE A 439 -3.00 -1.67 6.07
N PHE A 440 -3.67 -2.49 6.88
CA PHE A 440 -4.72 -2.07 7.80
C PHE A 440 -4.23 -2.27 9.24
N ASN A 441 -3.60 -1.25 9.83
CA ASN A 441 -3.41 -1.19 11.28
C ASN A 441 -4.72 -0.75 11.93
N ARG A 442 -5.15 -1.47 12.96
CA ARG A 442 -6.24 -1.06 13.85
C ARG A 442 -5.74 -0.06 14.88
#